data_AF-A0A9Q0X8J9-F1
#
_entry.id   AF-A0A9Q0X8J9-F1
#
_cell.length_a   1.000
_cell.length_b   1.000
_cell.length_c   1.000
_cell.angle_alpha   90.00
_cell.angle_beta   90.00
_cell.angle_gamma   90.00
#
_symmetry.space_group_name_H-M   'P 1'
#
loop_
_entity.id
_entity.type
_entity.pdbx_description
1 polymer ?
#
loop_
_entity_poly.entity_id
_entity_poly.type
_entity_poly.pdbx_seq_one_letter_code
_entity_poly.pdbx_strand_id
1 'polypeptide(L)'
;MLHPFRIFSAILIIAHPLLLKMSLQTICRLQVTREDADTLGHRVCDPDADSLATSGQNFLKQLNQCKPFTPDQLKVIQDLLSSGNTPFGPPSTWSSSTLDKLSGLLPMLPQNILQNIPEVRLKKKNQIRRGKRQVSKSVRKLRYCPPDKAVTEEVLQDKLMPIYYTPEELGACLKGQFLLDHLPLVTSHAYTDRQMFELKLNLDREFPDGYPEWVLYDLGVLLEIMSEEEIKKWNITSPETLRYLLDSQPTDDLASSIIQRYVDHGNPLNATALDAIGPRYICLLNVDQLRRINEQAIKMAKPLQVSKCSQTTVNTLYPKAKRAFSDRHNEFPAYYDLIKPYLSKHPTLVGKKEQSAVGFYITFWGERC
;
A
#
# COMPACT_ATOMS: atom_id res chain seq x y z
N MET A 1 47.03 -39.18 4.57
CA MET A 1 47.40 -38.47 3.33
C MET A 1 46.52 -38.98 2.20
N LEU A 2 46.07 -38.06 1.35
CA LEU A 2 45.56 -38.21 -0.02
C LEU A 2 44.10 -38.68 -0.25
N HIS A 3 43.26 -37.67 -0.51
CA HIS A 3 42.24 -37.63 -1.58
C HIS A 3 42.88 -37.87 -2.97
N PRO A 4 42.16 -38.15 -4.09
CA PRO A 4 40.86 -37.52 -4.48
C PRO A 4 39.80 -38.35 -5.26
N PHE A 5 38.54 -37.93 -5.07
CA PHE A 5 37.38 -37.76 -5.99
C PHE A 5 36.89 -38.76 -7.06
N ARG A 6 35.55 -38.98 -6.96
CA ARG A 6 34.50 -39.39 -7.93
C ARG A 6 34.42 -40.90 -8.23
N ILE A 7 33.25 -41.56 -8.33
CA ILE A 7 32.00 -41.21 -9.03
C ILE A 7 30.79 -41.89 -8.32
N PHE A 8 29.66 -41.16 -8.30
CA PHE A 8 28.32 -41.65 -7.98
C PHE A 8 27.86 -42.77 -8.93
N SER A 9 27.38 -43.90 -8.41
CA SER A 9 26.18 -44.59 -8.92
C SER A 9 25.97 -45.91 -8.17
N ALA A 10 24.98 -45.95 -7.27
CA ALA A 10 24.14 -47.10 -6.99
C ALA A 10 23.13 -46.70 -5.91
N ILE A 11 21.94 -47.30 -5.97
CA ILE A 11 20.79 -47.11 -5.08
C ILE A 11 19.80 -46.03 -5.57
N LEU A 12 19.28 -46.27 -6.77
CA LEU A 12 17.83 -46.32 -6.92
C LEU A 12 17.37 -47.67 -6.35
N ILE A 13 16.14 -47.72 -5.81
CA ILE A 13 15.44 -48.90 -5.27
C ILE A 13 15.91 -49.15 -3.82
N ILE A 14 15.17 -48.82 -2.76
CA ILE A 14 13.82 -49.24 -2.37
C ILE A 14 13.29 -48.28 -1.26
N ALA A 15 12.07 -47.71 -1.40
CA ALA A 15 11.05 -47.54 -0.34
C ALA A 15 10.11 -46.31 -0.52
N HIS A 16 8.89 -46.59 -1.01
CA HIS A 16 7.57 -46.15 -0.52
C HIS A 16 7.13 -44.64 -0.48
N PRO A 17 5.81 -44.36 -0.60
CA PRO A 17 5.23 -43.07 -1.03
C PRO A 17 5.19 -41.95 0.03
N LEU A 18 6.06 -42.03 1.04
CA LEU A 18 6.18 -41.01 2.11
C LEU A 18 7.36 -40.04 1.92
N LEU A 19 8.09 -40.11 0.79
CA LEU A 19 9.21 -39.22 0.45
C LEU A 19 9.02 -38.41 -0.84
N LEU A 20 7.77 -38.10 -1.22
CA LEU A 20 7.47 -37.08 -2.24
C LEU A 20 6.69 -35.90 -1.64
N LYS A 21 7.18 -35.43 -0.49
CA LYS A 21 7.17 -34.01 -0.14
C LYS A 21 8.63 -33.56 -0.02
N MET A 22 9.37 -33.64 -1.12
CA MET A 22 10.52 -32.74 -1.25
C MET A 22 9.92 -31.33 -1.37
N SER A 23 10.01 -30.57 -0.29
CA SER A 23 9.78 -29.13 -0.30
C SER A 23 10.59 -28.49 -1.43
N LEU A 24 10.01 -27.55 -2.18
CA LEU A 24 10.74 -26.76 -3.19
C LEU A 24 12.03 -26.13 -2.65
N GLN A 25 12.17 -25.99 -1.32
CA GLN A 25 13.38 -25.55 -0.64
C GLN A 25 14.65 -26.32 -1.04
N THR A 26 14.57 -27.59 -1.46
CA THR A 26 15.76 -28.39 -1.83
C THR A 26 16.19 -28.20 -3.29
N ILE A 27 15.33 -27.61 -4.14
CA ILE A 27 15.68 -27.24 -5.53
C ILE A 27 16.26 -25.80 -5.57
N CYS A 28 16.04 -25.00 -4.51
CA CYS A 28 16.33 -23.57 -4.41
C CYS A 28 17.81 -23.14 -4.23
N ARG A 29 18.79 -23.92 -4.68
CA ARG A 29 20.18 -23.44 -4.84
C ARG A 29 20.82 -23.79 -6.18
N LEU A 30 20.04 -24.32 -7.12
CA LEU A 30 20.50 -24.58 -8.47
C LEU A 30 20.08 -23.38 -9.33
N GLN A 31 21.03 -22.81 -10.08
CA GLN A 31 20.68 -21.86 -11.14
C GLN A 31 19.78 -22.58 -12.13
N VAL A 32 18.49 -22.26 -12.13
CA VAL A 32 17.51 -22.96 -12.96
C VAL A 32 17.58 -22.40 -14.37
N THR A 33 17.90 -23.25 -15.35
CA THR A 33 18.04 -22.83 -16.74
C THR A 33 16.68 -22.69 -17.43
N ARG A 34 16.65 -22.19 -18.67
CA ARG A 34 15.40 -21.99 -19.42
C ARG A 34 14.70 -23.31 -19.76
N GLU A 35 15.48 -24.37 -19.96
CA GLU A 35 15.01 -25.70 -20.33
C GLU A 35 14.25 -26.38 -19.16
N ASP A 36 14.74 -26.15 -17.94
CA ASP A 36 14.06 -26.57 -16.71
C ASP A 36 12.74 -25.81 -16.50
N ALA A 37 12.69 -24.52 -16.88
CA ALA A 37 11.53 -23.66 -16.72
C ALA A 37 10.34 -24.02 -17.62
N ASP A 38 10.61 -24.47 -18.85
CA ASP A 38 9.57 -24.98 -19.76
C ASP A 38 9.01 -26.33 -19.28
N THR A 39 9.82 -27.12 -18.58
CA THR A 39 9.42 -28.43 -18.02
C THR A 39 8.54 -28.30 -16.77
N LEU A 40 8.72 -27.23 -15.98
CA LEU A 40 8.02 -27.03 -14.69
C LEU A 40 6.61 -26.43 -14.80
N GLY A 41 6.25 -25.83 -15.93
CA GLY A 41 4.89 -25.35 -16.21
C GLY A 41 4.28 -24.46 -15.11
N HIS A 42 3.05 -24.77 -14.67
CA HIS A 42 2.24 -24.01 -13.71
C HIS A 42 2.64 -24.20 -12.22
N ARG A 43 3.78 -24.85 -11.94
CA ARG A 43 4.21 -25.18 -10.57
C ARG A 43 5.13 -24.14 -9.92
N VAL A 44 5.33 -22.98 -10.55
CA VAL A 44 6.25 -21.90 -10.13
C VAL A 44 5.47 -20.66 -9.64
N CYS A 45 4.54 -20.83 -8.70
CA CYS A 45 3.75 -19.73 -8.15
C CYS A 45 4.05 -19.39 -6.68
N ASP A 46 5.05 -20.04 -6.07
CA ASP A 46 5.51 -19.73 -4.70
C ASP A 46 7.05 -19.61 -4.59
N PRO A 47 7.70 -18.74 -5.40
CA PRO A 47 9.13 -18.48 -5.23
C PRO A 47 9.37 -17.43 -4.14
N ASP A 48 10.36 -17.61 -3.28
CA ASP A 48 10.79 -16.54 -2.36
C ASP A 48 11.46 -15.37 -3.13
N ALA A 49 11.58 -14.21 -2.47
CA ALA A 49 12.14 -13.01 -3.09
C ALA A 49 13.59 -13.20 -3.58
N ASP A 50 14.39 -13.99 -2.87
CA ASP A 50 15.79 -14.29 -3.21
C ASP A 50 15.90 -15.18 -4.47
N SER A 51 15.00 -16.16 -4.62
CA SER A 51 14.91 -17.00 -5.82
C SER A 51 14.39 -16.21 -7.02
N LEU A 52 13.44 -15.30 -6.81
CA LEU A 52 13.01 -14.37 -7.85
C LEU A 52 14.17 -13.48 -8.31
N ALA A 53 14.96 -12.95 -7.39
CA ALA A 53 16.10 -12.09 -7.74
C ALA A 53 17.16 -12.85 -8.54
N THR A 54 17.37 -14.14 -8.23
CA THR A 54 18.42 -14.95 -8.85
C THR A 54 18.00 -15.58 -10.18
N SER A 55 16.74 -15.99 -10.33
CA SER A 55 16.29 -16.77 -11.50
C SER A 55 14.92 -16.36 -12.06
N GLY A 56 14.24 -15.37 -11.45
CA GLY A 56 12.89 -14.94 -11.83
C GLY A 56 12.74 -14.48 -13.27
N GLN A 57 13.81 -13.98 -13.90
CA GLN A 57 13.83 -13.60 -15.31
C GLN A 57 13.49 -14.75 -16.28
N ASN A 58 13.75 -16.01 -15.89
CA ASN A 58 13.46 -17.19 -16.70
C ASN A 58 12.00 -17.64 -16.59
N PHE A 59 11.26 -17.14 -15.59
CA PHE A 59 9.90 -17.59 -15.26
C PHE A 59 8.82 -16.52 -15.45
N LEU A 60 9.15 -15.36 -16.01
CA LEU A 60 8.22 -14.23 -16.15
C LEU A 60 6.92 -14.59 -16.91
N LYS A 61 6.96 -15.56 -17.84
CA LYS A 61 5.76 -16.05 -18.54
C LYS A 61 4.86 -16.88 -17.64
N GLN A 62 5.45 -17.71 -16.79
CA GLN A 62 4.76 -18.58 -15.83
C GLN A 62 4.20 -17.73 -14.67
N LEU A 63 4.97 -16.74 -14.20
CA LEU A 63 4.54 -15.76 -13.18
C LEU A 63 3.35 -14.93 -13.64
N ASN A 64 3.16 -14.73 -14.95
CA ASN A 64 2.00 -14.05 -15.52
C ASN A 64 0.65 -14.66 -15.09
N GLN A 65 0.65 -15.93 -14.72
CA GLN A 65 -0.55 -16.70 -14.32
C GLN A 65 -0.66 -16.85 -12.79
N CYS A 66 0.35 -16.44 -12.02
CA CYS A 66 0.41 -16.62 -10.58
C CYS A 66 -0.19 -15.41 -9.85
N LYS A 67 -1.11 -15.67 -8.89
CA LYS A 67 -1.69 -14.66 -7.99
C LYS A 67 -2.08 -15.31 -6.64
N PRO A 68 -1.97 -14.59 -5.50
CA PRO A 68 -1.40 -13.25 -5.30
C PRO A 68 0.11 -13.25 -4.98
N PHE A 69 0.80 -12.13 -5.24
CA PHE A 69 2.20 -11.90 -4.85
C PHE A 69 2.29 -11.07 -3.56
N THR A 70 3.32 -11.32 -2.75
CA THR A 70 3.70 -10.48 -1.60
C THR A 70 4.38 -9.18 -2.07
N PRO A 71 4.41 -8.12 -1.24
CA PRO A 71 5.09 -6.86 -1.58
C PRO A 71 6.57 -7.01 -1.96
N ASP A 72 7.29 -7.90 -1.27
CA ASP A 72 8.72 -8.15 -1.55
C ASP A 72 8.91 -8.87 -2.90
N GLN A 73 8.08 -9.87 -3.20
CA GLN A 73 8.08 -10.53 -4.51
C GLN A 73 7.74 -9.54 -5.64
N LEU A 74 6.76 -8.66 -5.40
CA LEU A 74 6.34 -7.66 -6.38
C LEU A 74 7.47 -6.66 -6.70
N LYS A 75 8.17 -6.19 -5.66
CA LYS A 75 9.31 -5.28 -5.83
C LYS A 75 10.41 -5.92 -6.68
N VAL A 76 10.76 -7.18 -6.41
CA VAL A 76 11.76 -7.91 -7.19
C VAL A 76 11.33 -8.10 -8.66
N ILE A 77 10.05 -8.42 -8.91
CA ILE A 77 9.50 -8.54 -10.27
C ILE A 77 9.55 -7.20 -11.00
N GLN A 78 9.22 -6.10 -10.34
CA GLN A 78 9.29 -4.74 -10.91
C GLN A 78 10.74 -4.36 -11.24
N ASP A 79 11.70 -4.65 -10.36
CA ASP A 79 13.12 -4.37 -10.58
C ASP A 79 13.67 -5.18 -11.76
N LEU A 80 13.31 -6.46 -11.86
CA LEU A 80 13.69 -7.32 -12.99
C LEU A 80 13.16 -6.79 -14.33
N LEU A 81 11.87 -6.46 -14.40
CA LEU A 81 11.24 -5.93 -15.62
C LEU A 81 11.78 -4.54 -15.99
N SER A 82 12.13 -3.72 -15.00
CA SER A 82 12.72 -2.39 -15.21
C SER A 82 14.16 -2.44 -15.71
N SER A 83 14.95 -3.38 -15.20
CA SER A 83 16.37 -3.52 -15.54
C SER A 83 16.61 -3.87 -17.01
N GLY A 84 15.61 -4.45 -17.67
CA GLY A 84 15.71 -4.93 -19.05
C GLY A 84 16.51 -6.22 -19.22
N ASN A 85 17.03 -6.80 -18.13
CA ASN A 85 17.76 -8.08 -18.11
C ASN A 85 16.80 -9.28 -18.18
N THR A 86 15.81 -9.21 -19.07
CA THR A 86 14.80 -10.24 -19.26
C THR A 86 14.80 -10.67 -20.72
N PRO A 87 14.26 -11.86 -21.05
CA PRO A 87 14.08 -12.29 -22.44
C PRO A 87 13.21 -11.32 -23.29
N PHE A 88 12.49 -10.40 -22.63
CA PHE A 88 11.63 -9.41 -23.28
C PHE A 88 12.33 -8.06 -23.54
N GLY A 89 13.54 -7.88 -23.02
CA GLY A 89 14.26 -6.61 -23.07
C GLY A 89 13.63 -5.52 -22.17
N PRO A 90 14.17 -4.29 -22.20
CA PRO A 90 13.65 -3.19 -21.42
C PRO A 90 12.23 -2.76 -21.87
N PRO A 91 11.44 -2.12 -20.99
CA PRO A 91 10.09 -1.66 -21.32
C PRO A 91 10.00 -0.82 -22.59
N SER A 92 11.07 -0.09 -22.93
CA SER A 92 11.20 0.74 -24.13
C SER A 92 11.24 -0.03 -25.46
N THR A 93 11.39 -1.35 -25.43
CA THR A 93 11.43 -2.21 -26.63
C THR A 93 10.25 -3.16 -26.72
N TRP A 94 9.29 -3.10 -25.79
CA TRP A 94 8.17 -4.03 -25.75
C TRP A 94 7.19 -3.81 -26.93
N SER A 95 6.86 -4.91 -27.61
CA SER A 95 5.88 -4.98 -28.70
C SER A 95 4.50 -5.42 -28.19
N SER A 96 3.45 -5.34 -29.02
CA SER A 96 2.10 -5.85 -28.67
C SER A 96 2.16 -7.31 -28.21
N SER A 97 2.99 -8.11 -28.88
CA SER A 97 3.19 -9.52 -28.55
C SER A 97 3.89 -9.74 -27.20
N THR A 98 4.71 -8.77 -26.76
CA THR A 98 5.37 -8.78 -25.45
C THR A 98 4.37 -8.43 -24.36
N LEU A 99 3.50 -7.45 -24.62
CA LEU A 99 2.45 -7.01 -23.70
C LEU A 99 1.42 -8.11 -23.44
N ASP A 100 1.03 -8.84 -24.48
CA ASP A 100 0.11 -9.99 -24.37
C ASP A 100 0.68 -11.09 -23.45
N LYS A 101 1.98 -11.40 -23.61
CA LYS A 101 2.70 -12.39 -22.80
C LYS A 101 2.92 -11.98 -21.34
N LEU A 102 2.82 -10.68 -21.03
CA LEU A 102 3.01 -10.11 -19.68
C LEU A 102 1.71 -9.51 -19.11
N SER A 103 0.57 -9.77 -19.74
CA SER A 103 -0.73 -9.15 -19.47
C SER A 103 -1.21 -9.24 -18.01
N GLY A 104 -0.89 -10.31 -17.31
CA GLY A 104 -1.19 -10.52 -15.89
C GLY A 104 -0.25 -9.78 -14.93
N LEU A 105 0.95 -9.40 -15.37
CA LEU A 105 1.92 -8.60 -14.62
C LEU A 105 1.78 -7.09 -14.88
N LEU A 106 1.23 -6.68 -16.03
CA LEU A 106 1.05 -5.27 -16.41
C LEU A 106 0.30 -4.42 -15.35
N PRO A 107 -0.80 -4.90 -14.71
CA PRO A 107 -1.52 -4.12 -13.71
C PRO A 107 -0.72 -3.82 -12.45
N MET A 108 0.41 -4.51 -12.26
CA MET A 108 1.24 -4.40 -11.07
C MET A 108 2.50 -3.56 -11.30
N LEU A 109 2.65 -2.96 -12.49
CA LEU A 109 3.80 -2.13 -12.84
C LEU A 109 3.55 -0.66 -12.47
N PRO A 110 4.50 0.01 -11.81
CA PRO A 110 4.39 1.44 -11.54
C PRO A 110 4.41 2.28 -12.83
N GLN A 111 3.77 3.44 -12.75
CA GLN A 111 3.49 4.32 -13.88
C GLN A 111 4.74 4.76 -14.66
N ASN A 112 5.87 4.93 -13.99
CA ASN A 112 7.15 5.27 -14.61
C ASN A 112 7.65 4.20 -15.61
N ILE A 113 7.38 2.92 -15.36
CA ILE A 113 7.71 1.81 -16.26
C ILE A 113 6.76 1.79 -17.44
N LEU A 114 5.45 1.92 -17.19
CA LEU A 114 4.41 1.91 -18.24
C LEU A 114 4.62 3.02 -19.28
N GLN A 115 5.08 4.20 -18.86
CA GLN A 115 5.36 5.35 -19.74
C GLN A 115 6.58 5.14 -20.67
N ASN A 116 7.41 4.12 -20.42
CA ASN A 116 8.52 3.78 -21.30
C ASN A 116 8.11 2.88 -22.48
N ILE A 117 6.94 2.23 -22.40
CA ILE A 117 6.45 1.30 -23.41
C ILE A 117 6.08 2.05 -24.72
N PRO A 118 6.63 1.64 -25.89
CA PRO A 118 6.40 2.31 -27.17
C PRO A 118 4.94 2.49 -27.54
N GLU A 119 4.07 1.51 -27.29
CA GLU A 119 2.64 1.62 -27.59
C GLU A 119 1.94 2.67 -26.75
N VAL A 120 2.30 2.76 -25.47
CA VAL A 120 1.84 3.81 -24.55
C VAL A 120 2.34 5.18 -25.04
N ARG A 121 3.61 5.27 -25.51
CA ARG A 121 4.20 6.48 -26.09
C ARG A 121 3.62 6.87 -27.46
N LEU A 122 3.25 5.92 -28.31
CA LEU A 122 2.67 6.16 -29.64
C LEU A 122 1.24 6.70 -29.53
N LYS A 123 0.45 6.16 -28.59
CA LYS A 123 -0.86 6.73 -28.20
C LYS A 123 -0.68 8.18 -27.69
N LYS A 124 0.34 8.45 -26.88
CA LYS A 124 0.68 9.80 -26.37
C LYS A 124 1.20 10.76 -27.47
N LYS A 125 2.02 10.30 -28.42
CA LYS A 125 2.52 11.12 -29.56
C LYS A 125 1.42 11.49 -30.55
N ASN A 126 0.46 10.59 -30.78
CA ASN A 126 -0.72 10.89 -31.60
C ASN A 126 -1.69 11.86 -30.89
N GLN A 127 -1.72 11.88 -29.55
CA GLN A 127 -2.38 12.93 -28.77
C GLN A 127 -1.65 14.29 -28.88
N ILE A 128 -0.30 14.31 -28.85
CA ILE A 128 0.50 15.54 -28.92
C ILE A 128 0.45 16.22 -30.31
N ARG A 129 0.44 15.44 -31.41
CA ARG A 129 0.30 16.02 -32.78
C ARG A 129 -1.10 16.59 -33.06
N ARG A 130 -2.14 16.12 -32.37
CA ARG A 130 -3.47 16.76 -32.37
C ARG A 130 -3.54 18.02 -31.48
N GLY A 131 -2.64 18.17 -30.51
CA GLY A 131 -2.61 19.28 -29.55
C GLY A 131 -2.06 20.62 -30.08
N LYS A 132 -1.32 20.67 -31.20
CA LYS A 132 -0.72 21.93 -31.71
C LYS A 132 -1.48 22.63 -32.85
N ARG A 133 -2.65 22.12 -33.25
CA ARG A 133 -3.52 22.78 -34.25
C ARG A 133 -4.91 23.15 -33.74
N GLN A 134 -5.17 23.01 -32.43
CA GLN A 134 -6.44 23.40 -31.81
C GLN A 134 -6.23 24.21 -30.52
N VAL A 135 -5.45 25.29 -30.61
CA VAL A 135 -5.67 26.44 -29.72
C VAL A 135 -6.72 27.30 -30.42
N SER A 136 -8.00 26.93 -30.25
CA SER A 136 -9.25 27.64 -30.65
C SER A 136 -10.40 26.69 -31.00
N LYS A 137 -10.59 25.60 -30.26
CA LYS A 137 -11.92 24.99 -30.14
C LYS A 137 -12.14 24.66 -28.68
N SER A 138 -13.07 25.35 -28.05
CA SER A 138 -13.63 24.97 -26.76
C SER A 138 -13.85 23.47 -26.76
N VAL A 139 -13.11 22.71 -25.95
CA VAL A 139 -13.43 21.31 -25.68
C VAL A 139 -14.81 21.37 -25.04
N ARG A 140 -15.85 21.08 -25.82
CA ARG A 140 -17.20 21.01 -25.30
C ARG A 140 -17.18 19.88 -24.29
N LYS A 141 -17.19 20.22 -23.00
CA LYS A 141 -17.45 19.26 -21.94
C LYS A 141 -18.71 18.49 -22.33
N LEU A 142 -18.57 17.18 -22.53
CA LEU A 142 -19.68 16.34 -22.94
C LEU A 142 -20.71 16.39 -21.80
N ARG A 143 -21.84 17.06 -22.03
CA ARG A 143 -22.84 17.28 -20.95
C ARG A 143 -23.75 16.08 -20.75
N TYR A 144 -23.89 15.25 -21.77
CA TYR A 144 -24.83 14.14 -21.84
C TYR A 144 -24.09 12.85 -22.16
N CYS A 145 -24.51 11.75 -21.53
CA CYS A 145 -23.97 10.43 -21.79
C CYS A 145 -24.46 9.93 -23.16
N PRO A 146 -23.56 9.59 -24.11
CA PRO A 146 -23.96 9.01 -25.38
C PRO A 146 -24.81 7.74 -25.17
N PRO A 147 -25.82 7.45 -26.02
CA PRO A 147 -26.80 6.39 -25.74
C PRO A 147 -26.15 5.00 -25.76
N ASP A 148 -25.13 4.84 -26.59
CA ASP A 148 -24.28 3.65 -26.73
C ASP A 148 -23.23 3.52 -25.62
N LYS A 149 -23.16 4.50 -24.71
CA LYS A 149 -22.20 4.58 -23.61
C LYS A 149 -22.86 4.56 -22.24
N ALA A 150 -24.17 4.32 -22.15
CA ALA A 150 -24.84 4.16 -20.86
C ALA A 150 -24.12 3.10 -20.02
N VAL A 151 -23.74 3.46 -18.79
CA VAL A 151 -23.11 2.51 -17.87
C VAL A 151 -24.23 1.77 -17.16
N THR A 152 -24.26 0.45 -17.34
CA THR A 152 -25.17 -0.45 -16.64
C THR A 152 -24.42 -1.21 -15.54
N GLU A 153 -25.14 -1.95 -14.69
CA GLU A 153 -24.51 -2.81 -13.68
C GLU A 153 -23.60 -3.88 -14.32
N GLU A 154 -23.99 -4.45 -15.46
CA GLU A 154 -23.16 -5.42 -16.17
C GLU A 154 -21.84 -4.80 -16.65
N VAL A 155 -21.89 -3.54 -17.12
CA VAL A 155 -20.69 -2.80 -17.50
C VAL A 155 -19.83 -2.52 -16.27
N LEU A 156 -20.42 -2.16 -15.12
CA LEU A 156 -19.66 -1.93 -13.89
C LEU A 156 -19.01 -3.20 -13.33
N GLN A 157 -19.59 -4.37 -13.57
CA GLN A 157 -19.01 -5.65 -13.16
C GLN A 157 -17.82 -6.07 -14.03
N ASP A 158 -17.68 -5.49 -15.23
CA ASP A 158 -16.53 -5.71 -16.09
C ASP A 158 -15.31 -4.95 -15.55
N LYS A 159 -14.28 -5.69 -15.13
CA LYS A 159 -13.01 -5.13 -14.62
C LYS A 159 -12.26 -4.28 -15.65
N LEU A 160 -12.57 -4.43 -16.93
CA LEU A 160 -11.98 -3.65 -18.02
C LEU A 160 -12.77 -2.40 -18.36
N MET A 161 -13.94 -2.16 -17.75
CA MET A 161 -14.78 -0.99 -17.99
C MET A 161 -14.01 0.34 -18.09
N PRO A 162 -13.00 0.64 -17.24
CA PRO A 162 -12.26 1.90 -17.36
C PRO A 162 -11.67 2.16 -18.75
N ILE A 163 -11.36 1.13 -19.55
CA ILE A 163 -10.78 1.30 -20.89
C ILE A 163 -11.84 1.62 -21.97
N TYR A 164 -13.12 1.41 -21.67
CA TYR A 164 -14.23 1.64 -22.62
C TYR A 164 -14.65 3.10 -22.70
N TYR A 165 -14.22 3.91 -21.73
CA TYR A 165 -14.62 5.30 -21.56
C TYR A 165 -13.42 6.23 -21.58
N THR A 166 -13.52 7.30 -22.38
CA THR A 166 -12.65 8.46 -22.15
C THR A 166 -13.00 9.14 -20.82
N PRO A 167 -12.12 9.99 -20.25
CA PRO A 167 -12.47 10.76 -19.05
C PRO A 167 -13.78 11.54 -19.22
N GLU A 168 -13.99 12.19 -20.37
CA GLU A 168 -15.18 12.99 -20.62
C GLU A 168 -16.45 12.14 -20.76
N GLU A 169 -16.36 10.96 -21.37
CA GLU A 169 -17.47 10.00 -21.45
C GLU A 169 -17.81 9.45 -20.07
N LEU A 170 -16.80 9.04 -19.29
CA LEU A 170 -16.97 8.52 -17.94
C LEU A 170 -17.66 9.56 -17.06
N GLY A 171 -17.18 10.80 -17.06
CA GLY A 171 -17.78 11.91 -16.32
C GLY A 171 -19.19 12.26 -16.79
N ALA A 172 -19.50 12.09 -18.08
CA ALA A 172 -20.84 12.32 -18.58
C ALA A 172 -21.84 11.21 -18.20
N CYS A 173 -21.37 9.97 -18.05
CA CYS A 173 -22.17 8.76 -17.88
C CYS A 173 -22.28 8.24 -16.44
N LEU A 174 -21.27 8.43 -15.58
CA LEU A 174 -21.29 8.04 -14.17
C LEU A 174 -21.48 9.25 -13.25
N LYS A 175 -22.74 9.61 -12.98
CA LYS A 175 -23.11 10.77 -12.15
C LYS A 175 -24.48 10.57 -11.49
N GLY A 176 -24.85 11.46 -10.56
CA GLY A 176 -26.13 11.40 -9.87
C GLY A 176 -26.31 10.12 -9.07
N GLN A 177 -27.57 9.73 -8.86
CA GLN A 177 -27.91 8.60 -7.98
C GLN A 177 -27.26 7.28 -8.40
N PHE A 178 -27.10 7.02 -9.70
CA PHE A 178 -26.47 5.78 -10.17
C PHE A 178 -25.01 5.66 -9.72
N LEU A 179 -24.26 6.77 -9.70
CA LEU A 179 -22.90 6.81 -9.15
C LEU A 179 -22.91 6.53 -7.64
N LEU A 180 -23.86 7.13 -6.91
CA LEU A 180 -23.94 7.00 -5.45
C LEU A 180 -24.32 5.58 -5.02
N ASP A 181 -25.31 4.97 -5.68
CA ASP A 181 -25.79 3.62 -5.37
C ASP A 181 -24.73 2.55 -5.62
N HIS A 182 -23.79 2.82 -6.54
CA HIS A 182 -22.74 1.88 -6.95
C HIS A 182 -21.33 2.37 -6.59
N LEU A 183 -21.21 3.34 -5.67
CA LEU A 183 -19.94 3.97 -5.35
C LEU A 183 -18.84 2.97 -4.99
N PRO A 184 -19.06 1.95 -4.11
CA PRO A 184 -18.02 0.98 -3.78
C PRO A 184 -17.53 0.19 -5.00
N LEU A 185 -18.42 -0.14 -5.94
CA LEU A 185 -18.06 -0.87 -7.14
C LEU A 185 -17.29 0.04 -8.10
N VAL A 186 -17.75 1.28 -8.30
CA VAL A 186 -17.06 2.27 -9.13
C VAL A 186 -15.64 2.50 -8.62
N THR A 187 -15.45 2.79 -7.33
CA THR A 187 -14.13 3.12 -6.77
C THR A 187 -13.21 1.92 -6.57
N SER A 188 -13.68 0.71 -6.86
CA SER A 188 -12.85 -0.51 -6.90
C SER A 188 -12.05 -0.67 -8.20
N HIS A 189 -12.36 0.12 -9.23
CA HIS A 189 -11.72 0.02 -10.54
C HIS A 189 -10.43 0.84 -10.66
N ALA A 190 -9.51 0.36 -11.49
CA ALA A 190 -8.25 1.02 -11.78
C ALA A 190 -8.43 2.11 -12.85
N TYR A 191 -8.66 3.34 -12.41
CA TYR A 191 -8.80 4.51 -13.27
C TYR A 191 -7.47 5.24 -13.48
N THR A 192 -7.40 6.02 -14.55
CA THR A 192 -6.36 7.04 -14.71
C THR A 192 -6.68 8.28 -13.87
N ASP A 193 -5.67 9.09 -13.51
CA ASP A 193 -5.86 10.34 -12.76
C ASP A 193 -6.93 11.25 -13.38
N ARG A 194 -6.99 11.31 -14.71
CA ARG A 194 -8.00 12.12 -15.43
C ARG A 194 -9.42 11.56 -15.28
N GLN A 195 -9.58 10.25 -15.29
CA GLN A 195 -10.87 9.62 -15.07
C GLN A 195 -11.32 9.77 -13.62
N MET A 196 -10.41 9.57 -12.66
CA MET A 196 -10.67 9.82 -11.25
C MET A 196 -11.09 11.28 -11.02
N PHE A 197 -10.44 12.24 -11.69
CA PHE A 197 -10.82 13.64 -11.60
C PHE A 197 -12.25 13.92 -12.08
N GLU A 198 -12.71 13.28 -13.16
CA GLU A 198 -14.09 13.45 -13.64
C GLU A 198 -15.12 12.79 -12.71
N LEU A 199 -14.81 11.62 -12.13
CA LEU A 199 -15.65 10.98 -11.11
C LEU A 199 -15.72 11.82 -9.83
N LYS A 200 -14.58 12.30 -9.35
CA LYS A 200 -14.48 13.22 -8.22
C LYS A 200 -15.32 14.47 -8.47
N LEU A 201 -15.22 15.07 -9.66
CA LEU A 201 -16.01 16.25 -9.99
C LEU A 201 -17.52 15.96 -10.02
N ASN A 202 -17.94 14.75 -10.34
CA ASN A 202 -19.34 14.35 -10.20
C ASN A 202 -19.73 14.23 -8.73
N LEU A 203 -18.92 13.61 -7.88
CA LEU A 203 -19.15 13.57 -6.42
C LEU A 203 -19.21 14.97 -5.81
N ASP A 204 -18.31 15.88 -6.20
CA ASP A 204 -18.30 17.27 -5.71
C ASP A 204 -19.58 18.04 -6.06
N ARG A 205 -20.25 17.69 -7.16
CA ARG A 205 -21.55 18.29 -7.52
C ARG A 205 -22.69 17.76 -6.65
N GLU A 206 -22.63 16.49 -6.27
CA GLU A 206 -23.62 15.89 -5.35
C GLU A 206 -23.40 16.37 -3.91
N PHE A 207 -22.15 16.68 -3.53
CA PHE A 207 -21.76 17.08 -2.19
C PHE A 207 -20.92 18.37 -2.16
N PRO A 208 -21.52 19.53 -2.50
CA PRO A 208 -20.79 20.79 -2.56
C PRO A 208 -20.19 21.24 -1.21
N ASP A 209 -20.84 20.85 -0.12
CA ASP A 209 -20.46 21.20 1.25
C ASP A 209 -19.53 20.17 1.91
N GLY A 210 -19.12 19.13 1.17
CA GLY A 210 -18.24 18.08 1.65
C GLY A 210 -18.91 16.73 1.82
N TYR A 211 -18.09 15.68 1.84
CA TYR A 211 -18.56 14.29 1.78
C TYR A 211 -19.05 13.80 3.15
N PRO A 212 -20.24 13.15 3.21
CA PRO A 212 -20.72 12.47 4.41
C PRO A 212 -19.94 11.16 4.65
N GLU A 213 -19.98 10.62 5.87
CA GLU A 213 -19.19 9.45 6.26
C GLU A 213 -19.34 8.23 5.33
N TRP A 214 -20.55 7.94 4.87
CA TRP A 214 -20.78 6.79 3.98
C TRP A 214 -20.02 6.93 2.64
N VAL A 215 -19.91 8.15 2.10
CA VAL A 215 -19.08 8.41 0.90
C VAL A 215 -17.61 8.20 1.23
N LEU A 216 -17.17 8.62 2.42
CA LEU A 216 -15.77 8.46 2.87
C LEU A 216 -15.36 6.99 3.00
N TYR A 217 -16.29 6.12 3.41
CA TYR A 217 -16.08 4.67 3.42
C TYR A 217 -15.92 4.09 2.00
N ASP A 218 -16.49 4.72 0.98
CA ASP A 218 -16.48 4.20 -0.38
C ASP A 218 -15.58 4.98 -1.34
N LEU A 219 -14.71 5.87 -0.83
CA LEU A 219 -13.81 6.67 -1.68
C LEU A 219 -12.83 5.81 -2.48
N GLY A 220 -12.36 4.71 -1.91
CA GLY A 220 -11.42 3.79 -2.57
C GLY A 220 -10.23 4.52 -3.20
N VAL A 221 -9.97 4.25 -4.48
CA VAL A 221 -8.86 4.86 -5.24
C VAL A 221 -8.96 6.38 -5.37
N LEU A 222 -10.16 6.97 -5.21
CA LEU A 222 -10.33 8.42 -5.34
C LEU A 222 -9.63 9.18 -4.21
N LEU A 223 -9.35 8.54 -3.07
CA LEU A 223 -8.60 9.18 -1.97
C LEU A 223 -7.22 9.67 -2.43
N GLU A 224 -6.58 8.99 -3.39
CA GLU A 224 -5.25 9.33 -3.90
C GLU A 224 -5.17 10.69 -4.60
N ILE A 225 -6.29 11.18 -5.12
CA ILE A 225 -6.38 12.46 -5.84
C ILE A 225 -7.05 13.58 -5.03
N MET A 226 -7.33 13.34 -3.75
CA MET A 226 -7.92 14.33 -2.86
C MET A 226 -6.86 15.33 -2.39
N SER A 227 -7.29 16.57 -2.23
CA SER A 227 -6.46 17.64 -1.66
C SER A 227 -6.83 17.95 -0.21
N GLU A 228 -5.91 18.58 0.51
CA GLU A 228 -6.14 19.02 1.89
C GLU A 228 -7.34 19.98 2.00
N GLU A 229 -7.54 20.85 1.00
CA GLU A 229 -8.67 21.79 0.98
C GLU A 229 -10.03 21.10 0.82
N GLU A 230 -10.06 19.93 0.20
CA GLU A 230 -11.28 19.12 0.10
C GLU A 230 -11.54 18.36 1.40
N ILE A 231 -10.50 17.80 2.01
CA ILE A 231 -10.60 17.11 3.31
C ILE A 231 -11.17 18.04 4.38
N LYS A 232 -10.82 19.34 4.35
CA LYS A 232 -11.40 20.35 5.27
C LYS A 232 -12.92 20.48 5.17
N LYS A 233 -13.56 19.99 4.11
CA LYS A 233 -15.03 20.02 3.97
C LYS A 233 -15.69 18.75 4.49
N TRP A 234 -14.95 17.64 4.57
CA TRP A 234 -15.51 16.32 4.89
C TRP A 234 -16.16 16.25 6.27
N ASN A 235 -17.12 15.34 6.43
CA ASN A 235 -17.78 15.10 7.70
C ASN A 235 -17.19 13.85 8.38
N ILE A 236 -16.05 13.99 9.06
CA ILE A 236 -15.37 12.91 9.78
C ILE A 236 -15.76 12.99 11.26
N THR A 237 -16.77 12.21 11.66
CA THR A 237 -17.39 12.31 12.99
C THR A 237 -17.15 11.11 13.89
N SER A 238 -16.69 9.99 13.33
CA SER A 238 -16.47 8.75 14.06
C SER A 238 -15.01 8.27 14.00
N PRO A 239 -14.51 7.67 15.10
CA PRO A 239 -13.22 6.96 15.09
C PRO A 239 -13.14 5.85 14.03
N GLU A 240 -14.27 5.25 13.67
CA GLU A 240 -14.40 4.21 12.65
C GLU A 240 -14.07 4.78 11.25
N THR A 241 -14.63 5.94 10.90
CA THR A 241 -14.32 6.61 9.64
C THR A 241 -12.88 7.09 9.62
N LEU A 242 -12.38 7.63 10.74
CA LEU A 242 -10.98 8.01 10.88
C LEU A 242 -10.04 6.82 10.61
N ARG A 243 -10.32 5.67 11.22
CA ARG A 243 -9.55 4.44 11.02
C ARG A 243 -9.58 4.00 9.57
N TYR A 244 -10.77 3.94 8.96
CA TYR A 244 -10.90 3.52 7.58
C TYR A 244 -10.04 4.37 6.62
N LEU A 245 -10.06 5.69 6.80
CA LEU A 245 -9.27 6.62 5.99
C LEU A 245 -7.76 6.54 6.25
N LEU A 246 -7.32 6.14 7.44
CA LEU A 246 -5.90 6.00 7.77
C LEU A 246 -5.36 4.61 7.42
N ASP A 247 -6.20 3.57 7.42
CA ASP A 247 -5.83 2.20 7.04
C ASP A 247 -5.48 2.09 5.55
N SER A 248 -5.98 3.00 4.71
CA SER A 248 -5.56 3.14 3.30
C SER A 248 -4.15 3.71 3.14
N GLN A 249 -3.47 4.03 4.25
CA GLN A 249 -2.11 4.56 4.30
C GLN A 249 -1.88 5.83 3.46
N PRO A 250 -2.68 6.90 3.65
CA PRO A 250 -2.45 8.16 2.95
C PRO A 250 -1.06 8.75 3.28
N THR A 251 -0.62 9.69 2.43
CA THR A 251 0.59 10.47 2.69
C THR A 251 0.50 11.21 4.03
N ASP A 252 1.64 11.53 4.62
CA ASP A 252 1.69 12.18 5.94
C ASP A 252 0.92 13.52 5.96
N ASP A 253 0.94 14.27 4.85
CA ASP A 253 0.18 15.52 4.71
C ASP A 253 -1.34 15.28 4.73
N LEU A 254 -1.82 14.34 3.91
CA LEU A 254 -3.25 13.98 3.89
C LEU A 254 -3.71 13.37 5.21
N ALA A 255 -2.90 12.50 5.82
CA ALA A 255 -3.18 11.93 7.13
C ALA A 255 -3.30 13.02 8.20
N SER A 256 -2.42 14.02 8.16
CA SER A 256 -2.46 15.18 9.05
C SER A 256 -3.76 15.97 8.87
N SER A 257 -4.19 16.23 7.63
CA SER A 257 -5.45 16.92 7.35
C SER A 257 -6.68 16.11 7.81
N ILE A 258 -6.67 14.79 7.62
CA ILE A 258 -7.75 13.87 8.05
C ILE A 258 -7.87 13.91 9.59
N ILE A 259 -6.75 13.77 10.30
CA ILE A 259 -6.71 13.81 11.77
C ILE A 259 -7.14 15.20 12.28
N GLN A 260 -6.65 16.27 11.66
CA GLN A 260 -7.03 17.63 12.00
C GLN A 260 -8.53 17.84 11.83
N ARG A 261 -9.10 17.39 10.71
CA ARG A 261 -10.53 17.51 10.44
C ARG A 261 -11.38 16.76 11.47
N TYR A 262 -11.00 15.55 11.85
CA TYR A 262 -11.66 14.80 12.93
C TYR A 262 -11.67 15.58 14.25
N VAL A 263 -10.53 16.18 14.63
CA VAL A 263 -10.42 16.97 15.87
C VAL A 263 -11.18 18.30 15.80
N ASP A 264 -11.22 18.95 14.64
CA ASP A 264 -11.91 20.24 14.43
C ASP A 264 -13.44 20.11 14.57
N HIS A 265 -13.98 18.93 14.31
CA HIS A 265 -15.38 18.58 14.63
C HIS A 265 -15.65 18.39 16.13
N GLY A 266 -14.65 18.63 16.99
CA GLY A 266 -14.76 18.48 18.43
C GLY A 266 -14.64 17.04 18.93
N ASN A 267 -14.29 16.09 18.05
CA ASN A 267 -14.21 14.69 18.43
C ASN A 267 -13.01 14.41 19.37
N PRO A 268 -13.17 13.50 20.35
CA PRO A 268 -12.13 13.21 21.31
C PRO A 268 -11.04 12.31 20.72
N LEU A 269 -9.79 12.54 21.16
CA LEU A 269 -8.66 11.61 20.98
C LEU A 269 -8.69 10.53 22.07
N ASN A 270 -9.77 9.74 22.08
CA ASN A 270 -9.96 8.61 22.99
C ASN A 270 -9.18 7.37 22.50
N ALA A 271 -9.26 6.26 23.23
CA ALA A 271 -8.51 5.04 22.90
C ALA A 271 -8.79 4.52 21.47
N THR A 272 -10.05 4.54 21.03
CA THR A 272 -10.41 4.10 19.68
C THR A 272 -9.80 4.99 18.59
N ALA A 273 -9.84 6.31 18.78
CA ALA A 273 -9.23 7.26 17.85
C ALA A 273 -7.70 7.13 17.85
N LEU A 274 -7.08 6.90 19.01
CA LEU A 274 -5.65 6.65 19.12
C LEU A 274 -5.22 5.33 18.46
N ASP A 275 -6.04 4.29 18.57
CA ASP A 275 -5.83 3.02 17.87
C ASP A 275 -5.94 3.19 16.35
N ALA A 276 -6.85 4.04 15.89
CA ALA A 276 -7.01 4.40 14.48
C ALA A 276 -5.79 5.18 13.94
N ILE A 277 -5.30 6.16 14.69
CA ILE A 277 -4.11 6.94 14.35
C ILE A 277 -2.86 6.04 14.33
N GLY A 278 -2.74 5.20 15.35
CA GLY A 278 -1.70 4.19 15.47
C GLY A 278 -0.28 4.75 15.49
N PRO A 279 0.72 3.87 15.50
CA PRO A 279 2.14 4.27 15.58
C PRO A 279 2.64 4.94 14.29
N ARG A 280 1.93 4.78 13.16
CA ARG A 280 2.29 5.38 11.87
C ARG A 280 2.10 6.89 11.89
N TYR A 281 0.98 7.36 12.45
CA TYR A 281 0.57 8.76 12.36
C TYR A 281 0.61 9.52 13.68
N ILE A 282 0.87 8.85 14.82
CA ILE A 282 0.94 9.53 16.13
C ILE A 282 1.95 10.69 16.18
N CYS A 283 3.05 10.59 15.42
CA CYS A 283 4.08 11.62 15.39
C CYS A 283 3.66 12.89 14.61
N LEU A 284 2.55 12.83 13.86
CA LEU A 284 2.01 13.95 13.09
C LEU A 284 1.11 14.86 13.92
N LEU A 285 0.67 14.41 15.10
CA LEU A 285 -0.20 15.21 15.96
C LEU A 285 0.52 16.47 16.43
N ASN A 286 -0.16 17.61 16.29
CA ASN A 286 0.34 18.88 16.77
C ASN A 286 0.28 18.97 18.30
N VAL A 287 0.95 19.98 18.87
CA VAL A 287 1.09 20.14 20.32
C VAL A 287 -0.27 20.23 21.03
N ASP A 288 -1.26 20.90 20.44
CA ASP A 288 -2.57 21.06 21.05
C ASP A 288 -3.40 19.77 21.02
N GLN A 289 -3.30 18.99 19.93
CA GLN A 289 -3.86 17.64 19.84
C GLN A 289 -3.22 16.73 20.89
N LEU A 290 -1.88 16.73 21.00
CA LEU A 290 -1.15 15.92 22.00
C LEU A 290 -1.55 16.26 23.43
N ARG A 291 -1.82 17.54 23.73
CA ARG A 291 -2.28 17.98 25.06
C ARG A 291 -3.66 17.44 25.41
N ARG A 292 -4.57 17.32 24.42
CA ARG A 292 -5.95 16.81 24.59
C ARG A 292 -6.00 15.31 24.91
N ILE A 293 -4.97 14.54 24.55
CA ILE A 293 -4.87 13.13 24.91
C ILE A 293 -4.78 13.00 26.43
N ASN A 294 -5.70 12.27 27.06
CA ASN A 294 -5.70 12.04 28.50
C ASN A 294 -5.09 10.68 28.88
N GLU A 295 -4.83 10.50 30.17
CA GLU A 295 -4.23 9.30 30.74
C GLU A 295 -5.07 8.05 30.48
N GLN A 296 -6.40 8.16 30.55
CA GLN A 296 -7.31 7.04 30.33
C GLN A 296 -7.26 6.53 28.89
N ALA A 297 -7.19 7.45 27.92
CA ALA A 297 -7.03 7.12 26.50
C ALA A 297 -5.71 6.36 26.25
N ILE A 298 -4.61 6.81 26.89
CA ILE A 298 -3.31 6.12 26.83
C ILE A 298 -3.38 4.73 27.47
N LYS A 299 -4.08 4.58 28.60
CA LYS A 299 -4.20 3.31 29.32
C LYS A 299 -4.93 2.24 28.50
N MET A 300 -5.95 2.66 27.74
CA MET A 300 -6.84 1.77 27.00
C MET A 300 -6.41 1.55 25.55
N ALA A 301 -5.64 2.46 24.95
CA ALA A 301 -5.15 2.32 23.58
C ALA A 301 -4.04 1.25 23.48
N LYS A 302 -3.84 0.76 22.26
CA LYS A 302 -2.64 0.01 21.87
C LYS A 302 -1.40 0.88 22.04
N PRO A 303 -0.21 0.26 22.22
CA PRO A 303 1.05 0.99 22.34
C PRO A 303 1.28 1.97 21.19
N LEU A 304 1.38 3.27 21.49
CA LEU A 304 1.52 4.32 20.49
C LEU A 304 2.90 4.39 19.82
N GLN A 305 3.94 3.81 20.42
CA GLN A 305 5.31 3.76 19.87
C GLN A 305 5.89 5.13 19.47
N VAL A 306 5.94 6.07 20.42
CA VAL A 306 6.41 7.44 20.18
C VAL A 306 7.93 7.61 20.26
N SER A 307 8.68 6.52 20.46
CA SER A 307 10.15 6.54 20.56
C SER A 307 10.88 7.11 19.33
N LYS A 308 10.23 7.15 18.17
CA LYS A 308 10.74 7.75 16.92
C LYS A 308 10.20 9.16 16.66
N CYS A 309 9.28 9.67 17.47
CA CYS A 309 8.71 11.00 17.28
C CYS A 309 9.67 12.10 17.73
N SER A 310 9.25 13.35 17.51
CA SER A 310 9.96 14.53 18.03
C SER A 310 10.07 14.48 19.56
N GLN A 311 11.10 15.13 20.10
CA GLN A 311 11.27 15.22 21.55
C GLN A 311 10.09 15.94 22.22
N THR A 312 9.44 16.88 21.54
CA THR A 312 8.21 17.54 22.01
C THR A 312 7.08 16.54 22.20
N THR A 313 6.88 15.62 21.26
CA THR A 313 5.87 14.55 21.34
C THR A 313 6.14 13.65 22.54
N VAL A 314 7.38 13.19 22.68
CA VAL A 314 7.80 12.34 23.81
C VAL A 314 7.61 13.07 25.14
N ASN A 315 8.06 14.32 25.26
CA ASN A 315 7.94 15.12 26.49
C ASN A 315 6.47 15.33 26.90
N THR A 316 5.56 15.35 25.92
CA THR A 316 4.13 15.56 26.18
C THR A 316 3.46 14.26 26.63
N LEU A 317 3.75 13.14 25.96
CA LEU A 317 3.04 11.87 26.17
C LEU A 317 3.66 11.01 27.28
N TYR A 318 4.97 11.04 27.48
CA TYR A 318 5.64 10.22 28.50
C TYR A 318 5.13 10.48 29.93
N PRO A 319 5.01 11.72 30.42
CA PRO A 319 4.46 11.97 31.76
C PRO A 319 3.00 11.52 31.91
N LYS A 320 2.21 11.61 30.85
CA LYS A 320 0.81 11.12 30.83
C LYS A 320 0.79 9.59 30.91
N ALA A 321 1.64 8.90 30.15
CA ALA A 321 1.78 7.45 30.22
C ALA A 321 2.19 6.96 31.62
N LYS A 322 3.15 7.64 32.27
CA LYS A 322 3.52 7.31 33.66
C LYS A 322 2.36 7.41 34.63
N ARG A 323 1.51 8.43 34.49
CA ARG A 323 0.31 8.58 35.33
C ARG A 323 -0.73 7.51 35.00
N ALA A 324 -0.94 7.23 33.72
CA ALA A 324 -1.87 6.20 33.22
C ALA A 324 -1.59 4.80 33.79
N PHE A 325 -0.31 4.43 33.92
CA PHE A 325 0.13 3.11 34.38
C PHE A 325 0.69 3.11 35.82
N SER A 326 0.40 4.16 36.59
CA SER A 326 0.94 4.32 37.96
C SER A 326 0.51 3.21 38.92
N ASP A 327 -0.65 2.60 38.70
CA ASP A 327 -1.17 1.45 39.46
C ASP A 327 -0.28 0.21 39.33
N ARG A 328 0.43 0.07 38.20
CA ARG A 328 1.31 -1.06 37.92
C ARG A 328 2.77 -0.78 38.26
N HIS A 329 3.09 0.37 38.87
CA HIS A 329 4.48 0.83 39.07
C HIS A 329 5.41 -0.19 39.73
N ASN A 330 4.89 -1.03 40.62
CA ASN A 330 5.66 -2.04 41.35
C ASN A 330 5.76 -3.39 40.62
N GLU A 331 5.07 -3.57 39.49
CA GLU A 331 5.06 -4.79 38.70
C GLU A 331 6.22 -4.80 37.68
N PHE A 332 7.43 -5.12 38.12
CA PHE A 332 8.55 -5.30 37.21
C PHE A 332 8.62 -6.76 36.68
N PRO A 333 8.81 -7.02 35.37
CA PRO A 333 9.12 -6.07 34.29
C PRO A 333 7.90 -5.46 33.57
N ALA A 334 6.68 -5.88 33.90
CA ALA A 334 5.47 -5.52 33.15
C ALA A 334 5.22 -4.00 33.03
N TYR A 335 5.50 -3.22 34.06
CA TYR A 335 5.43 -1.75 34.01
C TYR A 335 6.39 -1.16 32.97
N TYR A 336 7.61 -1.69 32.90
CA TYR A 336 8.59 -1.21 31.93
C TYR A 336 8.11 -1.48 30.50
N ASP A 337 7.52 -2.64 30.24
CA ASP A 337 6.98 -2.97 28.91
C ASP A 337 5.85 -2.03 28.47
N LEU A 338 5.04 -1.52 29.41
CA LEU A 338 4.00 -0.51 29.13
C LEU A 338 4.58 0.87 28.83
N ILE A 339 5.67 1.24 29.51
CA ILE A 339 6.29 2.56 29.42
C ILE A 339 7.28 2.67 28.26
N LYS A 340 7.96 1.57 27.91
CA LYS A 340 8.98 1.50 26.85
C LYS A 340 8.57 2.17 25.52
N PRO A 341 7.33 2.03 25.00
CA PRO A 341 6.88 2.71 23.79
C PRO A 341 6.92 4.25 23.86
N TYR A 342 6.95 4.82 25.07
CA TYR A 342 6.92 6.25 25.35
C TYR A 342 8.31 6.84 25.68
N LEU A 343 9.35 6.04 25.69
CA LEU A 343 10.71 6.50 25.97
C LEU A 343 11.39 7.03 24.70
N SER A 344 12.10 8.15 24.83
CA SER A 344 13.01 8.61 23.77
C SER A 344 14.18 7.64 23.65
N LYS A 345 14.72 7.50 22.44
CA LYS A 345 16.04 6.87 22.25
C LYS A 345 17.19 7.69 22.87
N HIS A 346 16.93 8.96 23.18
CA HIS A 346 17.90 9.84 23.84
C HIS A 346 17.74 9.82 25.37
N PRO A 347 18.81 9.62 26.16
CA PRO A 347 18.72 9.28 27.59
C PRO A 347 18.23 10.38 28.55
N THR A 348 17.88 11.56 28.06
CA THR A 348 17.70 12.77 28.89
C THR A 348 16.47 12.71 29.82
N LEU A 349 15.56 11.74 29.66
CA LEU A 349 14.31 11.64 30.44
C LEU A 349 14.11 10.32 31.18
N VAL A 350 15.07 9.40 31.05
CA VAL A 350 14.98 8.10 31.72
C VAL A 350 15.33 8.32 33.19
N GLY A 351 14.40 8.04 34.11
CA GLY A 351 14.69 8.20 35.54
C GLY A 351 15.86 7.30 35.95
N LYS A 352 16.68 7.70 36.93
CA LYS A 352 17.89 6.95 37.34
C LYS A 352 17.67 5.45 37.60
N LYS A 353 16.46 5.03 38.02
CA LYS A 353 16.08 3.61 38.17
C LYS A 353 15.83 2.88 36.84
N GLU A 354 15.23 3.55 35.86
CA GLU A 354 14.99 3.00 34.51
C GLU A 354 16.28 2.99 33.68
N GLN A 355 17.20 3.94 33.92
CA GLN A 355 18.56 3.90 33.36
C GLN A 355 19.34 2.70 33.88
N SER A 356 19.10 2.30 35.14
CA SER A 356 19.73 1.12 35.73
C SER A 356 19.22 -0.17 35.08
N ALA A 357 17.94 -0.26 34.70
CA ALA A 357 17.39 -1.41 33.96
C ALA A 357 17.86 -1.46 32.49
N VAL A 358 17.94 -0.30 31.81
CA VAL A 358 18.51 -0.21 30.45
C VAL A 358 20.01 -0.53 30.47
N GLY A 359 20.73 -0.05 31.49
CA GLY A 359 22.13 -0.40 31.73
C GLY A 359 22.33 -1.89 32.02
N PHE A 360 21.45 -2.51 32.80
CA PHE A 360 21.49 -3.95 33.10
C PHE A 360 21.23 -4.81 31.86
N TYR A 361 20.35 -4.40 30.95
CA TYR A 361 20.09 -5.14 29.71
C TYR A 361 21.24 -5.02 28.69
N ILE A 362 21.91 -3.86 28.61
CA ILE A 362 23.07 -3.66 27.74
C ILE A 362 24.28 -4.45 28.24
N THR A 363 24.48 -4.57 29.56
CA THR A 363 25.57 -5.38 30.12
C THR A 363 25.28 -6.89 30.10
N PHE A 364 24.03 -7.33 30.23
CA PHE A 364 23.73 -8.77 30.33
C PHE A 364 23.57 -9.49 28.97
N TRP A 365 23.29 -8.77 27.88
CA TRP A 365 23.15 -9.36 26.53
C TRP A 365 24.26 -8.96 25.54
N GLY A 366 25.22 -8.11 25.96
CA GLY A 366 26.36 -7.70 25.14
C GLY A 366 27.56 -8.67 25.15
N GLU A 367 27.52 -9.74 25.95
CA GLU A 367 28.65 -10.69 26.11
C GLU A 367 28.39 -12.10 25.55
N ARG A 368 27.42 -12.27 24.64
CA ARG A 368 27.35 -13.47 23.78
C ARG A 368 27.00 -13.12 22.35
N CYS A 369 28.02 -12.65 21.62
CA CYS A 369 28.24 -12.94 20.20
C CYS A 369 29.73 -13.25 20.02
#